data_AF-W0ETA8-F1
#
_entry.id   AF-W0ETA8-F1
#
_cell.length_a   1.000
_cell.length_b   1.000
_cell.length_c   1.000
_cell.angle_alpha   90.00
_cell.angle_beta   90.00
_cell.angle_gamma   90.00
#
_symmetry.space_group_name_H-M   'P 1'
#
loop_
_entity.id
_entity.type
_entity.pdbx_description
1 polymer ?
#
loop_
_entity_poly.entity_id
_entity_poly.type
_entity_poly.pdbx_seq_one_letter_code
_entity_poly.pdbx_strand_id
1 'polypeptide(L)'
;MSLTDMYVQVKYDDQQVVVYDDADGVLAQATIEELDEWRTAHEGEPSEAALIALLRKVLEHDEVNQALHTLDFISPFSVVLVNAEMEPVADLVTLDDENVYLHDDFWEKMDKELDDFFEQLMADTK
;
A
#
# COMPACT_ATOMS: atom_id res chain seq x y z
N MET A 1 16.80 -7.26 8.30
CA MET A 1 16.66 -5.89 8.83
C MET A 1 15.27 -5.85 9.43
N SER A 2 15.09 -5.25 10.60
CA SER A 2 13.78 -5.26 11.27
C SER A 2 13.09 -3.94 10.98
N LEU A 3 11.91 -4.00 10.39
CA LEU A 3 11.14 -2.86 9.90
C LEU A 3 10.27 -2.31 11.03
N THR A 4 10.30 -1.00 11.30
CA THR A 4 9.40 -0.41 12.32
C THR A 4 8.11 0.12 11.70
N ASP A 5 8.21 0.77 10.53
CA ASP A 5 7.07 1.39 9.85
C ASP A 5 7.21 1.24 8.32
N MET A 6 6.08 1.26 7.61
CA MET A 6 6.03 1.37 6.15
C MET A 6 5.30 2.64 5.73
N TYR A 7 5.82 3.29 4.71
CA TYR A 7 5.17 4.46 4.12
C TYR A 7 4.74 4.17 2.69
N VAL A 8 3.47 4.39 2.39
CA VAL A 8 2.91 4.23 1.04
C VAL A 8 2.70 5.61 0.45
N GLN A 9 3.30 5.88 -0.71
CA GLN A 9 3.11 7.12 -1.45
C GLN A 9 2.46 6.84 -2.79
N VAL A 10 1.47 7.65 -3.13
CA VAL A 10 0.80 7.58 -4.44
C VAL A 10 1.20 8.80 -5.26
N LYS A 11 1.93 8.58 -6.34
CA LYS A 11 2.40 9.59 -7.29
C LYS A 11 1.46 9.63 -8.48
N TYR A 12 0.53 10.58 -8.47
CA TYR A 12 -0.45 10.71 -9.56
C TYR A 12 0.16 11.13 -10.89
N ASP A 13 1.19 11.99 -10.89
CA ASP A 13 1.85 12.46 -12.12
C ASP A 13 2.56 11.33 -12.86
N ASP A 14 3.17 10.40 -12.12
CA ASP A 14 3.85 9.21 -12.64
C ASP A 14 2.93 7.98 -12.68
N GLN A 15 1.68 8.14 -12.24
CA GLN A 15 0.71 7.07 -12.04
C GLN A 15 1.29 5.88 -11.27
N GLN A 16 2.08 6.14 -10.23
CA GLN A 16 2.88 5.13 -9.55
C GLN A 16 2.55 5.07 -8.06
N VAL A 17 2.58 3.88 -7.46
CA VAL A 17 2.57 3.70 -6.01
C VAL A 17 3.92 3.19 -5.56
N VAL A 18 4.48 3.82 -4.53
CA VAL A 18 5.80 3.49 -3.99
C VAL A 18 5.66 3.20 -2.50
N VAL A 19 6.26 2.10 -2.05
CA VAL A 19 6.30 1.71 -0.64
C VAL A 19 7.73 1.91 -0.14
N TYR A 20 7.87 2.62 0.97
CA TYR A 20 9.14 2.92 1.62
C TYR A 20 9.24 2.27 2.99
N ASP A 21 10.48 2.02 3.44
CA ASP A 21 10.80 1.62 4.81
C ASP A 21 10.99 2.81 5.75
N ASP A 22 11.25 2.51 7.03
CA ASP A 22 11.56 3.49 8.08
C ASP A 22 12.84 4.30 7.84
N ALA A 23 13.66 3.91 6.87
CA ALA A 23 14.92 4.54 6.49
C ALA A 23 14.84 5.24 5.11
N ASP A 24 13.63 5.55 4.62
CA ASP A 24 13.35 6.14 3.30
C ASP A 24 13.82 5.29 2.11
N GLY A 25 14.09 4.01 2.33
CA GLY A 25 14.43 3.02 1.32
C GLY A 25 13.20 2.56 0.56
N VAL A 26 13.25 2.56 -0.77
CA VAL A 26 12.15 2.01 -1.60
C VAL A 26 12.15 0.50 -1.47
N LEU A 27 11.06 -0.05 -0.94
CA LEU A 27 10.83 -1.47 -0.77
C LEU A 27 10.11 -2.08 -1.99
N ALA A 28 9.13 -1.36 -2.53
CA ALA A 28 8.39 -1.77 -3.71
C ALA A 28 7.86 -0.56 -4.49
N GLN A 29 7.63 -0.75 -5.78
CA GLN A 29 7.00 0.27 -6.62
C GLN A 29 6.20 -0.37 -7.76
N ALA A 30 4.95 0.06 -7.93
CA ALA A 30 4.06 -0.43 -8.98
C ALA A 30 3.53 0.74 -9.81
N THR A 31 3.43 0.57 -11.13
CA THR A 31 2.85 1.58 -12.04
C THR A 31 1.41 1.21 -12.33
N ILE A 32 0.49 2.14 -12.11
CA ILE A 32 -0.96 1.96 -12.24
C ILE A 32 -1.46 2.83 -13.41
N GLU A 33 -1.47 2.27 -14.62
CA GLU A 33 -1.82 2.98 -15.87
C GLU A 33 -3.21 3.63 -15.84
N GLU A 34 -4.12 3.19 -14.97
CA GLU A 34 -5.50 3.70 -14.84
C GLU A 34 -5.72 4.54 -13.56
N LEU A 35 -4.67 4.93 -12.83
CA LEU A 35 -4.81 5.71 -11.58
C LEU A 35 -5.47 7.07 -11.82
N ASP A 36 -5.15 7.72 -12.94
CA ASP A 36 -5.74 9.00 -13.34
C ASP A 36 -7.23 8.84 -13.67
N GLU A 37 -7.58 7.75 -14.34
CA GLU A 37 -8.95 7.39 -14.66
C GLU A 37 -9.74 7.05 -13.39
N TRP A 38 -9.17 6.29 -12.44
CA TRP A 38 -9.81 6.02 -11.15
C TRP A 38 -10.08 7.31 -10.36
N ARG A 39 -9.12 8.25 -10.35
CA ARG A 39 -9.31 9.52 -9.65
C ARG A 39 -10.35 10.41 -10.33
N THR A 40 -10.51 10.30 -11.64
CA THR A 40 -11.48 11.09 -12.42
C THR A 40 -12.84 10.40 -12.61
N ALA A 41 -12.93 9.09 -12.39
CA ALA A 41 -14.15 8.29 -12.45
C ALA A 41 -15.13 8.59 -11.31
N HIS A 42 -14.64 9.18 -10.22
CA HIS A 42 -15.49 9.73 -9.18
C HIS A 42 -15.93 11.12 -9.63
N GLU A 43 -17.24 11.35 -9.84
CA GLU A 43 -17.79 12.68 -10.12
C GLU A 43 -17.59 13.60 -8.89
N GLY A 44 -16.41 14.22 -8.79
CA GLY A 44 -15.96 15.04 -7.67
C GLY A 44 -14.47 14.85 -7.43
N GLU A 45 -13.81 15.80 -6.75
CA GLU A 45 -12.39 15.62 -6.38
C GLU A 45 -12.20 14.23 -5.74
N PRO A 46 -11.25 13.41 -6.21
CA PRO A 46 -10.95 12.13 -5.59
C PRO A 46 -10.51 12.41 -4.17
N SER A 47 -11.44 12.27 -3.23
CA SER A 47 -11.14 12.57 -1.84
C SER A 47 -10.05 11.61 -1.37
N GLU A 48 -9.05 12.12 -0.67
CA GLU A 48 -8.02 11.28 -0.02
C GLU A 48 -8.66 10.14 0.78
N ALA A 49 -9.85 10.37 1.33
CA ALA A 49 -10.68 9.35 1.98
C ALA A 49 -11.02 8.13 1.08
N ALA A 50 -11.31 8.33 -0.21
CA ALA A 50 -11.56 7.25 -1.15
C ALA A 50 -10.28 6.43 -1.42
N LEU A 51 -9.13 7.10 -1.53
CA LEU A 51 -7.83 6.44 -1.68
C LEU A 51 -7.49 5.64 -0.42
N ILE A 52 -7.64 6.24 0.75
CA ILE A 52 -7.41 5.59 2.04
C ILE A 52 -8.32 4.36 2.17
N ALA A 53 -9.61 4.48 1.82
CA ALA A 53 -10.54 3.35 1.86
C ALA A 53 -10.14 2.22 0.91
N LEU A 54 -9.63 2.56 -0.28
CA LEU A 54 -9.12 1.60 -1.25
C LEU A 54 -7.88 0.87 -0.73
N LEU A 55 -6.87 1.62 -0.28
CA LEU A 55 -5.63 1.06 0.25
C LEU A 55 -5.88 0.21 1.51
N ARG A 56 -6.82 0.62 2.37
CA ARG A 56 -7.25 -0.19 3.50
C ARG A 56 -7.86 -1.52 3.06
N LYS A 57 -8.73 -1.52 2.04
CA LYS A 57 -9.28 -2.76 1.48
C LYS A 57 -8.21 -3.70 0.92
N VAL A 58 -7.16 -3.15 0.30
CA VAL A 58 -6.00 -3.93 -0.18
C VAL A 58 -5.31 -4.61 0.99
N LEU A 59 -5.00 -3.86 2.05
CA LEU A 59 -4.31 -4.36 3.24
C LEU A 59 -5.17 -5.34 4.06
N GLU A 60 -6.49 -5.23 3.95
CA GLU A 60 -7.47 -6.16 4.53
C GLU A 60 -7.68 -7.43 3.70
N HIS A 61 -7.18 -7.50 2.45
CA HIS A 61 -7.31 -8.69 1.62
C HIS A 61 -6.54 -9.86 2.25
N ASP A 62 -7.15 -11.04 2.36
CA ASP A 62 -6.59 -12.21 3.07
C ASP A 62 -5.14 -12.54 2.67
N GLU A 63 -4.84 -12.43 1.39
CA GLU A 63 -3.50 -12.67 0.82
C GLU A 63 -2.49 -11.61 1.27
N VAL A 64 -2.80 -10.32 1.13
CA VAL A 64 -1.95 -9.20 1.57
C VAL A 64 -1.82 -9.20 3.09
N ASN A 65 -2.91 -9.46 3.80
CA ASN A 65 -2.93 -9.55 5.25
C ASN A 65 -2.06 -10.72 5.74
N GLN A 66 -2.16 -11.90 5.12
CA GLN A 66 -1.24 -13.02 5.37
C GLN A 66 0.20 -12.67 5.03
N ALA A 67 0.43 -11.97 3.92
CA ALA A 67 1.75 -11.53 3.52
C ALA A 67 2.32 -10.56 4.56
N LEU A 68 1.54 -9.56 5.02
CA LEU A 68 1.92 -8.65 6.09
C LEU A 68 2.16 -9.42 7.39
N HIS A 69 1.37 -10.44 7.67
CA HIS A 69 1.59 -11.44 8.72
C HIS A 69 2.65 -12.49 8.38
N THR A 70 3.44 -12.26 7.33
CA THR A 70 4.75 -12.87 7.11
C THR A 70 5.88 -11.84 7.14
N LEU A 71 5.66 -10.56 7.46
CA LEU A 71 6.71 -9.57 7.75
C LEU A 71 7.42 -9.57 9.15
N ASP A 72 8.75 -9.75 9.26
CA ASP A 72 9.61 -9.47 10.45
C ASP A 72 9.66 -7.96 10.76
N PHE A 73 8.58 -7.48 11.35
CA PHE A 73 8.47 -6.11 11.85
C PHE A 73 8.68 -6.06 13.37
N ILE A 74 9.11 -4.89 13.85
CA ILE A 74 9.14 -4.58 15.28
C ILE A 74 7.79 -3.99 15.67
N SER A 75 7.05 -4.65 16.56
CA SER A 75 5.79 -4.12 17.05
C SER A 75 5.97 -2.87 17.93
N PRO A 76 5.04 -1.89 17.86
CA PRO A 76 3.91 -1.84 16.94
C PRO A 76 4.36 -1.42 15.54
N PHE A 77 3.86 -2.13 14.52
CA PHE A 77 4.15 -1.85 13.12
C PHE A 77 3.00 -1.09 12.49
N SER A 78 3.31 -0.02 11.76
CA SER A 78 2.29 0.77 11.08
C SER A 78 2.56 0.92 9.59
N VAL A 79 1.50 0.89 8.78
CA VAL A 79 1.54 1.27 7.37
C VAL A 79 0.82 2.59 7.23
N VAL A 80 1.51 3.60 6.75
CA VAL A 80 1.03 4.99 6.72
C VAL A 80 1.03 5.50 5.29
N LEU A 81 -0.08 6.09 4.86
CA LEU A 81 -0.14 6.83 3.60
C LEU A 81 0.56 8.18 3.77
N VAL A 82 1.49 8.50 2.88
CA VAL A 82 2.21 9.78 2.84
C VAL A 82 1.90 10.55 1.56
N ASN A 83 1.97 11.89 1.65
CA ASN A 83 1.79 12.78 0.51
C ASN A 83 3.09 12.91 -0.31
N ALA A 84 3.07 13.79 -1.32
CA ALA A 84 4.25 14.08 -2.17
C ALA A 84 5.45 14.64 -1.38
N GLU A 85 5.20 15.28 -0.23
CA GLU A 85 6.22 15.85 0.66
C GLU A 85 6.70 14.86 1.74
N MET A 86 6.33 13.57 1.63
CA MET A 86 6.58 12.53 2.65
C MET A 86 5.93 12.84 4.01
N GLU A 87 4.90 13.68 4.03
CA GLU A 87 4.14 13.94 5.25
C GLU A 87 3.02 12.89 5.41
N PRO A 88 2.82 12.35 6.61
CA PRO A 88 1.78 11.37 6.87
C PRO A 88 0.39 11.98 6.70
N VAL A 89 -0.41 11.37 5.82
CA VAL A 89 -1.79 11.74 5.51
C VAL A 89 -2.74 10.94 6.39
N ALA A 90 -2.56 9.63 6.46
CA ALA A 90 -3.40 8.75 7.26
C ALA A 90 -2.73 7.40 7.54
N ASP A 91 -2.93 6.87 8.74
CA ASP A 91 -2.59 5.49 9.04
C ASP A 91 -3.53 4.55 8.27
N LEU A 92 -3.00 3.54 7.62
CA LEU A 92 -3.78 2.56 6.85
C LEU A 92 -4.06 1.31 7.70
N VAL A 93 -3.01 0.71 8.27
CA VAL A 93 -3.12 -0.43 9.19
C VAL A 93 -2.07 -0.32 10.30
N THR A 94 -2.41 -0.84 11.48
CA THR A 94 -1.48 -0.95 12.62
C THR A 94 -1.54 -2.39 13.12
N LEU A 95 -0.39 -3.03 13.24
CA LEU A 95 -0.21 -4.39 13.73
C LEU A 95 0.52 -4.35 15.07
N ASP A 96 -0.14 -4.80 16.13
CA ASP A 96 0.45 -5.05 17.44
C ASP A 96 0.67 -6.57 17.60
N ASP A 97 1.90 -6.95 17.94
CA ASP A 97 2.55 -8.28 17.91
C ASP A 97 1.72 -9.52 18.30
N GLU A 98 1.92 -10.63 17.58
CA GLU A 98 2.11 -11.95 18.22
C GLU A 98 2.86 -13.01 17.38
N ASN A 99 3.18 -12.86 16.09
CA ASN A 99 4.23 -13.66 15.42
C ASN A 99 4.28 -13.35 13.94
N VAL A 100 5.32 -12.67 13.48
CA VAL A 100 5.54 -12.56 12.05
C VAL A 100 7.04 -12.56 11.70
N TYR A 101 7.45 -13.48 10.80
CA TYR A 101 8.84 -13.66 10.36
C TYR A 101 8.98 -13.43 8.84
N LEU A 102 9.58 -12.29 8.43
CA LEU A 102 9.95 -11.83 7.07
C LEU A 102 10.82 -12.87 6.40
N HIS A 103 10.43 -13.23 5.19
CA HIS A 103 11.32 -13.73 4.16
C HIS A 103 11.47 -12.69 3.04
N ASP A 104 12.65 -12.64 2.41
CA ASP A 104 12.96 -11.74 1.28
C ASP A 104 11.96 -11.83 0.10
N ASP A 105 11.25 -12.96 -0.04
CA ASP A 105 10.21 -13.19 -1.06
C ASP A 105 8.90 -12.38 -0.81
N PHE A 106 8.78 -11.69 0.32
CA PHE A 106 7.59 -10.89 0.65
C PHE A 106 7.40 -9.73 -0.33
N TRP A 107 8.48 -9.01 -0.65
CA TRP A 107 8.40 -7.82 -1.51
C TRP A 107 7.97 -8.16 -2.93
N GLU A 108 8.46 -9.28 -3.48
CA GLU A 108 8.05 -9.76 -4.81
C GLU A 108 6.59 -10.25 -4.83
N LYS A 109 6.09 -10.82 -3.71
CA LYS A 109 4.67 -11.21 -3.60
C LYS A 109 3.76 -10.01 -3.43
N MET A 110 4.15 -9.03 -2.63
CA MET A 110 3.39 -7.80 -2.44
C MET A 110 3.27 -7.02 -3.75
N ASP A 111 4.35 -6.92 -4.53
CA ASP A 111 4.34 -6.30 -5.86
C ASP A 111 3.30 -6.97 -6.78
N LYS A 112 3.32 -8.31 -6.82
CA LYS A 112 2.38 -9.08 -7.62
C LYS A 112 0.93 -9.02 -7.11
N GLU A 113 0.72 -9.07 -5.81
CA GLU A 113 -0.63 -9.00 -5.21
C GLU A 113 -1.25 -7.62 -5.37
N LEU A 114 -0.43 -6.56 -5.33
CA LEU A 114 -0.86 -5.22 -5.68
C LEU A 114 -1.32 -5.17 -7.14
N ASP A 115 -0.52 -5.69 -8.07
CA ASP A 115 -0.89 -5.76 -9.49
C ASP A 115 -2.21 -6.53 -9.72
N ASP A 116 -2.34 -7.73 -9.16
CA ASP A 116 -3.54 -8.57 -9.29
C ASP A 116 -4.79 -7.89 -8.66
N PHE A 117 -4.63 -7.16 -7.54
CA PHE A 117 -5.71 -6.39 -6.93
C PHE A 117 -6.17 -5.25 -7.83
N PHE A 118 -5.23 -4.51 -8.44
CA PHE A 118 -5.58 -3.44 -9.36
C PHE A 118 -6.33 -3.98 -10.58
N GLU A 119 -5.92 -5.11 -11.14
CA GLU A 119 -6.67 -5.78 -12.22
C GLU A 119 -8.11 -6.11 -11.82
N GLN A 120 -8.34 -6.64 -10.60
CA GLN A 120 -9.69 -6.93 -10.12
C GLN A 120 -10.53 -5.67 -9.89
N LEU A 121 -9.94 -4.62 -9.34
CA LEU A 121 -10.63 -3.34 -9.11
C LEU A 121 -11.13 -2.72 -10.43
N MET A 122 -10.32 -2.79 -11.48
CA MET A 122 -10.66 -2.28 -12.81
C MET A 122 -11.75 -3.13 -13.48
N ALA A 123 -11.77 -4.44 -13.21
CA ALA A 123 -12.81 -5.34 -13.74
C ALA A 123 -14.20 -5.10 -13.15
N ASP A 124 -14.31 -4.67 -11.89
CA ASP A 124 -15.59 -4.44 -11.19
C ASP A 124 -16.30 -3.13 -11.63
N THR A 125 -15.57 -2.21 -12.28
CA THR A 125 -16.08 -0.91 -12.77
C THR A 125 -16.74 -0.99 -14.16
N LYS A 126 -16.86 -2.18 -14.77
CA LYS A 126 -17.33 -2.36 -16.15
C LYS A 126 -18.80 -2.82 -16.30
#